data_AF-A0A3P7IGZ2-F1
#
_entry.id   AF-A0A3P7IGZ2-F1
#
_cell.length_a   1.000
_cell.length_b   1.000
_cell.length_c   1.000
_cell.angle_alpha   90.00
_cell.angle_beta   90.00
_cell.angle_gamma   90.00
#
_symmetry.space_group_name_H-M   'P 1'
#
loop_
_entity.id
_entity.type
_entity.pdbx_description
1 polymer ?
#
loop_
_entity_poly.entity_id
_entity_poly.type
_entity_poly.pdbx_seq_one_letter_code
_entity_poly.pdbx_strand_id
1 'polypeptide(L)'
;MTEKEERRRLMDERLTLIADDERAEEIETDEPIPTSFDARTEWPFCESIKTIRDQSACGSCWAVSAASAMSDRICVQTKGRKQVCRKDYVLDIHMLSR
;
A
#
# COMPACT_ATOMS: atom_id res chain seq x y z
N MET A 1 -5.73 -24.23 17.06
CA MET A 1 -6.34 -23.13 16.28
C MET A 1 -7.71 -23.59 15.82
N THR A 2 -8.71 -22.72 15.89
CA THR A 2 -10.08 -23.02 15.47
C THR A 2 -10.37 -22.42 14.11
N GLU A 3 -11.34 -22.95 13.36
CA GLU A 3 -11.77 -22.38 12.07
C GLU A 3 -12.13 -20.89 12.18
N LYS A 4 -12.67 -20.47 13.33
CA LYS A 4 -12.98 -19.07 13.62
C LYS A 4 -11.73 -18.20 13.71
N GLU A 5 -10.63 -18.73 14.26
CA GLU A 5 -9.34 -18.04 14.33
C GLU A 5 -8.68 -17.98 12.95
N GLU A 6 -8.80 -19.04 12.14
CA GLU A 6 -8.27 -19.05 10.77
C GLU A 6 -9.02 -18.07 9.86
N ARG A 7 -10.36 -18.05 9.94
CA ARG A 7 -11.18 -17.12 9.15
C ARG A 7 -10.91 -15.66 9.50
N ARG A 8 -10.50 -15.37 10.75
CA ARG A 8 -10.11 -14.02 11.17
C ARG A 8 -8.78 -13.54 10.56
N ARG A 9 -7.95 -14.45 10.04
CA ARG A 9 -6.68 -14.12 9.37
C ARG A 9 -6.84 -13.82 7.88
N LEU A 10 -8.02 -14.09 7.31
CA LEU A 10 -8.31 -13.89 5.90
C LEU A 10 -9.13 -12.60 5.71
N MET A 11 -9.07 -12.03 4.51
CA MET A 11 -9.99 -10.94 4.14
C MET A 11 -11.43 -11.45 4.15
N ASP A 12 -12.37 -10.57 4.53
CA ASP A 12 -13.78 -10.87 4.40
C ASP A 12 -14.14 -10.97 2.91
N GLU A 13 -14.83 -12.04 2.54
CA GLU A 13 -15.25 -12.32 1.16
C GLU A 13 -16.06 -11.16 0.56
N ARG A 14 -16.82 -10.43 1.39
CA ARG A 14 -17.60 -9.26 0.93
C ARG A 14 -16.74 -8.12 0.41
N LEU A 15 -15.46 -8.05 0.78
CA LEU A 15 -14.51 -7.04 0.30
C LEU A 15 -13.91 -7.38 -1.07
N THR A 16 -14.21 -8.57 -1.61
CA THR A 16 -13.82 -8.94 -2.98
C THR A 16 -14.79 -8.41 -4.04
N LEU A 17 -15.94 -7.89 -3.62
CA LEU A 17 -16.89 -7.23 -4.50
C LEU A 17 -16.31 -5.88 -4.91
N ILE A 18 -15.87 -5.81 -6.17
CA ILE A 18 -15.50 -4.55 -6.80
C ILE A 18 -16.79 -3.77 -6.98
N ALA A 19 -16.96 -2.65 -6.24
CA ALA A 19 -18.07 -1.74 -6.47
C ALA A 19 -17.96 -1.19 -7.90
N ASP A 20 -19.09 -0.99 -8.58
CA ASP A 20 -19.13 -0.47 -9.95
C ASP A 20 -18.22 0.77 -10.07
N ASP A 21 -17.22 0.65 -10.95
CA ASP A 21 -15.93 1.32 -10.88
C ASP A 21 -15.91 2.57 -11.77
N GLU A 22 -15.89 3.76 -11.17
CA GLU A 22 -15.36 4.96 -11.85
C GLU A 22 -13.84 4.86 -11.86
N ARG A 23 -13.32 4.07 -12.79
CA ARG A 23 -11.89 3.99 -13.08
C ARG A 23 -11.42 5.31 -13.69
N ALA A 24 -10.28 5.80 -13.23
CA ALA A 24 -9.62 6.92 -13.90
C ALA A 24 -9.33 6.56 -15.36
N GLU A 25 -9.50 7.52 -16.27
CA GLU A 25 -9.11 7.35 -17.67
C GLU A 25 -7.62 7.02 -17.77
N GLU A 26 -7.28 6.05 -18.61
CA GLU A 26 -5.90 5.71 -18.91
C GLU A 26 -5.29 6.84 -19.75
N ILE A 27 -4.21 7.43 -19.28
CA ILE A 27 -3.47 8.48 -20.00
C ILE A 27 -2.38 7.78 -20.82
N GLU A 28 -2.50 7.86 -22.15
CA GLU A 28 -1.46 7.40 -23.06
C GLU A 28 -0.48 8.54 -23.35
N THR A 29 0.82 8.29 -23.12
CA THR A 29 1.89 9.24 -23.41
C THR A 29 2.91 8.60 -24.35
N ASP A 30 3.40 9.36 -25.33
CA ASP A 30 4.43 8.92 -26.29
C ASP A 30 5.86 8.78 -25.68
N GLU A 31 5.98 8.81 -24.35
CA GLU A 31 7.28 8.66 -23.69
C GLU A 31 7.76 7.20 -23.71
N PRO A 32 9.01 6.94 -24.17
CA PRO A 32 9.53 5.59 -24.20
C PRO A 32 9.73 5.03 -22.78
N ILE A 33 9.04 3.93 -22.47
CA ILE A 33 9.20 3.22 -21.19
C ILE A 33 10.58 2.54 -21.15
N PRO A 34 11.36 2.72 -20.07
CA PRO A 34 12.68 2.09 -19.96
C PRO A 34 12.58 0.56 -19.90
N THR A 35 13.61 -0.12 -20.39
CA THR A 35 13.69 -1.60 -20.36
C THR A 35 13.77 -2.19 -18.96
N SER A 36 14.21 -1.40 -17.97
CA SER A 36 14.22 -1.77 -16.57
C SER A 36 14.02 -0.53 -15.70
N PHE A 37 13.30 -0.68 -14.59
CA PHE A 37 13.04 0.39 -13.64
C PHE A 37 12.96 -0.17 -12.22
N ASP A 38 13.66 0.45 -11.29
CA ASP A 38 13.56 0.15 -9.85
C ASP A 38 13.31 1.45 -9.07
N ALA A 39 12.13 1.56 -8.47
CA ALA A 39 11.72 2.73 -7.70
C ALA A 39 12.68 3.03 -6.53
N ARG A 40 13.35 2.00 -5.98
CA ARG A 40 14.29 2.14 -4.86
C ARG A 40 15.60 2.80 -5.29
N THR A 41 15.99 2.63 -6.56
CA THR A 41 17.19 3.28 -7.13
C THR A 41 16.87 4.67 -7.66
N GLU A 42 15.66 4.87 -8.19
CA GLU A 42 15.22 6.16 -8.73
C GLU A 42 14.95 7.20 -7.62
N TRP A 43 14.33 6.77 -6.52
CA TRP A 43 14.04 7.63 -5.37
C TRP A 43 14.77 7.14 -4.11
N PRO A 44 16.11 7.19 -4.09
CA PRO A 44 16.90 6.60 -3.01
C PRO A 44 16.73 7.34 -1.68
N PHE A 45 16.26 8.59 -1.73
CA PHE A 45 15.95 9.43 -0.56
C PHE A 45 14.62 9.06 0.11
N CYS A 46 13.76 8.28 -0.54
CA CYS A 46 12.50 7.82 0.04
C CYS A 46 12.67 6.47 0.71
N GLU A 47 12.82 6.49 2.05
CA GLU A 47 13.01 5.25 2.82
C GLU A 47 11.77 4.36 2.83
N SER A 48 10.59 4.96 2.64
CA SER A 48 9.30 4.25 2.58
C SER A 48 9.28 3.15 1.51
N ILE A 49 9.89 3.40 0.35
CA ILE A 49 9.90 2.47 -0.81
C ILE A 49 10.73 1.21 -0.49
N LYS A 50 11.75 1.35 0.36
CA LYS A 50 12.61 0.24 0.79
C LYS A 50 12.04 -0.51 1.99
N THR A 51 11.04 0.05 2.66
CA THR A 51 10.51 -0.49 3.90
C THR A 51 9.55 -1.65 3.62
N ILE A 52 9.93 -2.86 4.06
CA ILE A 52 9.04 -4.03 4.04
C ILE A 52 8.18 -4.02 5.29
N ARG A 53 6.86 -4.03 5.13
CA ARG A 53 5.89 -4.01 6.24
C ARG A 53 5.37 -5.41 6.55
N ASP A 54 5.12 -5.66 7.83
CA ASP A 54 4.51 -6.89 8.31
C ASP A 54 3.03 -6.66 8.65
N GLN A 55 2.14 -7.38 7.97
CA GLN A 55 0.69 -7.37 8.22
C GLN A 55 0.26 -8.24 9.41
N SER A 56 1.21 -9.00 9.98
CA SER A 56 1.01 -9.96 11.05
C SER A 56 -0.08 -11.01 10.72
N ALA A 57 -0.75 -11.54 11.73
CA ALA A 57 -1.83 -12.52 11.57
C ALA A 57 -3.18 -11.88 11.16
N CYS A 58 -3.18 -10.81 10.36
CA CYS A 58 -4.37 -10.12 9.90
C CYS A 58 -4.46 -10.11 8.37
N GLY A 59 -5.66 -10.33 7.84
CA GLY A 59 -5.99 -10.21 6.40
C GLY A 59 -6.01 -8.76 5.92
N SER A 60 -4.97 -7.98 6.23
CA SER A 60 -4.91 -6.53 6.01
C SER A 60 -3.98 -6.12 4.87
N CYS A 61 -3.49 -7.05 4.04
CA CYS A 61 -2.53 -6.71 2.99
C CYS A 61 -3.05 -5.64 2.02
N TRP A 62 -4.35 -5.59 1.73
CA TRP A 62 -4.94 -4.51 0.93
C TRP A 62 -4.66 -3.12 1.54
N ALA A 63 -4.84 -2.99 2.85
CA ALA A 63 -4.62 -1.75 3.59
C ALA A 63 -3.13 -1.44 3.74
N VAL A 64 -2.32 -2.46 4.03
CA VAL A 64 -0.85 -2.32 4.14
C VAL A 64 -0.25 -1.88 2.80
N SER A 65 -0.66 -2.48 1.69
CA SER A 65 -0.19 -2.13 0.35
C SER A 65 -0.64 -0.73 -0.07
N ALA A 66 -1.91 -0.38 0.14
CA ALA A 66 -2.44 0.95 -0.19
C ALA A 66 -1.72 2.06 0.60
N ALA A 67 -1.58 1.90 1.91
CA ALA A 67 -0.90 2.87 2.77
C ALA A 67 0.59 3.01 2.41
N SER A 68 1.24 1.92 2.03
CA SER A 68 2.65 1.94 1.58
C SER A 68 2.80 2.77 0.31
N ALA A 69 2.01 2.49 -0.72
CA ALA A 69 2.05 3.23 -1.98
C ALA A 69 1.72 4.72 -1.81
N MET A 70 0.75 5.08 -0.96
CA MET A 70 0.44 6.47 -0.65
C MET A 70 1.63 7.18 0.02
N SER A 71 2.28 6.52 0.97
CA SER A 71 3.46 7.05 1.67
C SER A 71 4.61 7.33 0.68
N ASP A 72 4.84 6.40 -0.24
CA ASP A 72 5.84 6.52 -1.30
C ASP A 72 5.55 7.71 -2.20
N ARG A 73 4.31 7.83 -2.69
CA ARG A 73 3.89 8.93 -3.56
C ARG A 73 4.05 10.30 -2.91
N ILE A 74 3.73 10.43 -1.62
CA ILE A 74 3.95 11.67 -0.87
C ILE A 74 5.45 12.01 -0.82
N CYS A 75 6.31 11.02 -0.57
CA CYS A 75 7.75 11.24 -0.56
C CYS A 75 8.29 11.68 -1.93
N VAL A 76 7.89 10.97 -2.99
CA VAL A 76 8.29 11.28 -4.38
C VAL A 76 7.86 12.70 -4.76
N GLN A 77 6.59 13.04 -4.55
CA GLN A 77 6.04 14.34 -4.93
C GLN A 77 6.66 15.50 -4.15
N THR A 78 7.03 15.25 -2.88
CA THR A 78 7.66 16.27 -2.03
C THR A 78 9.18 16.28 -2.11
N LYS A 79 9.79 15.44 -2.96
CA LYS A 79 11.25 15.26 -3.06
C LYS A 79 11.89 15.00 -1.69
N GLY A 80 11.27 14.14 -0.90
CA GLY A 80 11.75 13.73 0.42
C GLY A 80 11.49 14.72 1.55
N ARG A 81 10.88 15.89 1.30
CA ARG A 81 10.56 16.87 2.35
C ARG A 81 9.50 16.37 3.34
N LYS A 82 8.61 15.49 2.90
CA LYS A 82 7.63 14.82 3.75
C LYS A 82 7.77 13.32 3.57
N GLN A 83 8.19 12.62 4.62
CA GLN A 83 8.25 11.16 4.63
C GLN A 83 7.28 10.63 5.67
N VAL A 84 6.13 10.16 5.20
CA VAL A 84 5.10 9.58 6.06
C VAL A 84 5.42 8.10 6.28
N CYS A 85 6.55 7.81 6.94
CA CYS A 85 6.86 6.48 7.44
C CYS A 85 6.39 6.39 8.88
N ARG A 86 5.07 6.38 9.10
CA ARG A 86 4.61 6.55 10.48
C ARG A 86 4.83 5.26 11.28
N LYS A 87 5.84 5.29 12.17
CA LYS A 87 6.03 4.35 13.30
C LYS A 87 4.95 4.52 14.40
N ASP A 88 4.14 5.58 14.34
CA ASP A 88 3.21 5.98 15.40
C ASP A 88 1.70 5.81 15.06
N TYR A 89 1.32 5.09 13.99
CA TYR A 89 -0.09 4.81 13.61
C TYR A 89 -0.31 3.29 13.55
N VAL A 90 0.10 2.57 14.60
CA VAL A 90 -0.42 1.21 14.87
C VAL A 90 -1.97 1.20 14.99
N LEU A 91 -2.62 2.36 14.95
CA LEU A 91 -4.06 2.53 15.13
C LEU A 91 -4.91 2.53 13.85
N ASP A 92 -4.39 2.81 12.65
CA ASP A 92 -5.30 2.96 11.48
C ASP A 92 -5.65 1.65 10.76
N ILE A 93 -4.75 0.67 10.71
CA ILE A 93 -5.12 -0.68 10.21
C ILE A 93 -5.95 -1.43 11.27
N HIS A 94 -5.74 -1.16 12.56
CA HIS A 94 -6.53 -1.75 13.64
C HIS A 94 -7.97 -1.19 13.69
N MET A 95 -8.20 0.06 13.25
CA MET A 95 -9.55 0.64 13.14
C MET A 95 -10.37 0.09 11.97
N LEU A 96 -9.73 -0.52 10.96
CA LEU A 96 -10.43 -1.20 9.86
C LEU A 96 -10.75 -2.68 10.18
N SER A 97 -10.35 -3.17 11.35
CA SER A 97 -10.48 -4.57 11.78
C SER A 97 -11.39 -4.75 13.01
N ARG A 98 -12.15 -3.72 13.38
CA ARG A 98 -13.18 -3.78 14.43
C ARG A 98 -14.57 -3.60 13.85
#